data_AF-A0A7S3BY37-F1
#
_entry.id   AF-A0A7S3BY37-F1
#
_cell.length_a   1.000
_cell.length_b   1.000
_cell.length_c   1.000
_cell.angle_alpha   90.00
_cell.angle_beta   90.00
_cell.angle_gamma   90.00
#
_symmetry.space_group_name_H-M   'P 1'
#
loop_
_entity.id
_entity.type
_entity.pdbx_description
1 polymer ?
#
loop_
_entity_poly.entity_id
_entity_poly.type
_entity_poly.pdbx_seq_one_letter_code
_entity_poly.pdbx_strand_id
1 'polypeptide(L)'
;SVRAFLDELGRARGADRRYDAFLTELTHELTMPDPASAERRARLLVDRMAVALQASCLLQFGNPHVAAAFCASRLCSSMPLVNYGASIADHGCPAAELSLIDRLMVFS
;
A
#
# COMPACT_ATOMS: atom_id res chain seq x y z
N SER A 1 -15.40 4.42 12.03
CA SER A 1 -14.53 5.59 12.31
C SER A 1 -13.13 5.30 11.81
N VAL A 2 -12.37 6.32 11.37
CA VAL A 2 -10.97 6.19 10.90
C VAL A 2 -10.11 5.45 11.91
N ARG A 3 -10.32 5.68 13.21
CA ARG A 3 -9.61 4.95 14.28
C ARG A 3 -9.83 3.44 14.22
N ALA A 4 -11.08 2.97 14.11
CA ALA A 4 -11.37 1.53 14.03
C ALA A 4 -10.78 0.88 12.77
N PHE A 5 -10.70 1.64 11.68
CA PHE A 5 -10.01 1.19 10.46
C PHE A 5 -8.50 1.05 10.69
N LEU A 6 -7.85 2.05 11.29
CA LEU A 6 -6.43 1.99 11.61
C LEU A 6 -6.11 0.88 12.63
N ASP A 7 -6.99 0.64 13.61
CA ASP A 7 -6.86 -0.46 14.57
C ASP A 7 -6.91 -1.83 13.87
N GLU A 8 -7.80 -1.99 12.87
CA GLU A 8 -7.88 -3.20 12.04
C GLU A 8 -6.61 -3.41 11.21
N LEU A 9 -6.12 -2.36 10.56
CA LEU A 9 -4.85 -2.41 9.80
C LEU A 9 -3.66 -2.71 10.72
N GLY A 10 -3.70 -2.20 11.95
CA GLY A 10 -2.68 -2.43 12.97
C GLY A 10 -2.44 -3.89 13.31
N ARG A 11 -3.41 -4.78 13.08
CA ARG A 11 -3.28 -6.22 13.35
C ARG A 11 -2.26 -6.92 12.45
N ALA A 12 -2.02 -6.40 11.25
CA ALA A 12 -1.04 -6.94 10.31
C ALA A 12 0.37 -6.32 10.46
N ARG A 13 0.58 -5.43 11.45
CA ARG A 13 1.88 -4.79 11.68
C ARG A 13 2.96 -5.82 12.01
N GLY A 14 4.15 -5.60 11.46
CA GLY A 14 5.31 -6.47 11.65
C GLY A 14 5.32 -7.72 10.75
N ALA A 15 4.25 -7.98 9.99
CA ALA A 15 4.20 -9.09 9.03
C ALA A 15 5.02 -8.80 7.76
N ASP A 16 5.11 -7.54 7.33
CA ASP A 16 5.92 -7.11 6.19
C ASP A 16 6.39 -5.66 6.37
N ARG A 17 7.69 -5.40 6.19
CA ARG A 17 8.27 -4.06 6.37
C ARG A 17 7.72 -3.01 5.38
N ARG A 18 7.34 -3.44 4.18
CA ARG A 18 6.75 -2.55 3.16
C ARG A 18 5.33 -2.15 3.56
N TYR A 19 4.59 -3.09 4.15
CA TYR A 19 3.28 -2.82 4.71
C TYR A 19 3.36 -1.83 5.88
N ASP A 20 4.33 -2.02 6.78
CA ASP A 20 4.52 -1.12 7.93
C ASP A 20 4.87 0.32 7.49
N ALA A 21 5.70 0.47 6.46
CA ALA A 21 6.01 1.77 5.86
C ALA A 21 4.76 2.42 5.26
N PHE A 22 4.02 1.68 4.43
CA PHE A 22 2.79 2.16 3.81
C PHE A 22 1.74 2.57 4.83
N LEU A 23 1.56 1.78 5.90
CA LEU A 23 0.62 2.08 6.97
C LEU A 23 0.98 3.36 7.71
N THR A 24 2.28 3.63 7.88
CA THR A 24 2.77 4.85 8.51
C THR A 24 2.46 6.08 7.67
N GLU A 25 2.72 6.03 6.36
CA GLU A 25 2.38 7.11 5.42
C GLU A 25 0.86 7.37 5.36
N LEU A 26 0.06 6.30 5.22
CA LEU A 26 -1.39 6.41 5.17
C LEU A 26 -1.95 7.05 6.45
N THR A 27 -1.40 6.70 7.62
CA THR A 27 -1.81 7.29 8.90
C THR A 27 -1.50 8.78 8.94
N HIS A 28 -0.35 9.20 8.39
CA HIS A 28 0.02 10.61 8.30
C HIS A 28 -0.93 11.39 7.37
N GLU A 29 -1.25 10.84 6.19
CA GLU A 29 -2.21 11.45 5.25
C GLU A 29 -3.62 11.62 5.85
N LEU A 30 -4.07 10.64 6.64
CA LEU A 30 -5.38 10.69 7.30
C LEU A 30 -5.45 11.69 8.46
N THR A 31 -4.31 12.03 9.08
CA THR A 31 -4.25 12.91 10.26
C THR A 31 -3.90 14.35 9.92
N MET A 32 -3.26 14.60 8.77
CA MET A 32 -2.86 15.93 8.29
C MET A 32 -3.49 16.25 6.93
N PRO A 33 -4.82 16.48 6.86
CA PRO A 33 -5.49 16.82 5.61
C PRO A 33 -5.14 18.25 5.16
N ASP A 34 -4.63 18.39 3.93
CA ASP A 34 -4.54 19.68 3.27
C ASP A 34 -5.90 20.01 2.60
N PRO A 35 -6.50 21.19 2.85
CA PRO A 35 -7.76 21.59 2.22
C PRO A 35 -7.63 22.03 0.75
N ALA A 36 -6.44 22.39 0.24
CA ALA A 36 -6.28 23.04 -1.07
C ALA A 36 -6.54 22.16 -2.31
N SER A 37 -6.62 20.83 -2.15
CA SER A 37 -6.98 19.86 -3.20
C SER A 37 -7.68 18.61 -2.64
N ALA A 38 -8.70 18.84 -1.81
CA ALA A 38 -9.40 17.80 -1.05
C ALA A 38 -10.04 16.70 -1.92
N GLU A 39 -10.69 17.03 -3.04
CA GLU A 39 -11.52 16.06 -3.78
C GLU A 39 -10.70 15.02 -4.56
N ARG A 40 -9.64 15.45 -5.26
CA ARG A 40 -8.72 14.54 -5.96
C ARG A 40 -7.95 13.68 -4.96
N ARG A 41 -7.50 14.27 -3.85
CA ARG A 41 -6.80 13.53 -2.80
C ARG A 41 -7.70 12.53 -2.09
N ALA A 42 -8.97 12.85 -1.87
CA ALA A 42 -9.92 11.93 -1.25
C ALA A 42 -10.03 10.63 -2.05
N ARG A 43 -10.09 10.71 -3.39
CA ARG A 43 -10.14 9.51 -4.24
C ARG A 43 -8.87 8.66 -4.13
N LEU A 44 -7.70 9.30 -4.24
CA LEU A 44 -6.41 8.60 -4.10
C LEU A 44 -6.21 8.02 -2.69
N LEU A 45 -6.70 8.73 -1.66
CA LEU A 45 -6.64 8.29 -0.28
C LEU A 45 -7.53 7.06 -0.06
N VAL A 46 -8.75 7.07 -0.59
CA VAL A 46 -9.65 5.91 -0.54
C VAL A 46 -9.03 4.70 -1.26
N ASP A 47 -8.39 4.91 -2.41
CA ASP A 47 -7.68 3.83 -3.11
C ASP A 47 -6.53 3.26 -2.26
N ARG A 48 -5.74 4.13 -1.60
CA ARG A 48 -4.68 3.72 -0.67
C ARG A 48 -5.24 2.97 0.54
N MET A 49 -6.39 3.40 1.08
CA MET A 49 -7.09 2.70 2.16
C MET A 49 -7.54 1.30 1.74
N ALA A 50 -8.08 1.15 0.53
CA ALA A 50 -8.50 -0.15 0.00
C ALA A 50 -7.30 -1.11 -0.14
N VAL A 51 -6.18 -0.62 -0.67
CA VAL A 51 -4.93 -1.41 -0.79
C VAL A 51 -4.40 -1.84 0.58
N ALA A 52 -4.38 -0.95 1.58
CA ALA A 52 -3.96 -1.32 2.94
C ALA A 52 -4.86 -2.40 3.56
N LEU A 53 -6.17 -2.30 3.35
CA LEU A 53 -7.12 -3.28 3.86
C LEU A 53 -6.91 -4.65 3.21
N GLN A 54 -6.73 -4.68 1.89
CA GLN A 54 -6.46 -5.92 1.16
C GLN A 54 -5.13 -6.56 1.60
N ALA A 55 -4.07 -5.76 1.74
CA ALA A 55 -2.79 -6.24 2.29
C ALA A 55 -2.95 -6.80 3.71
N SER A 56 -3.68 -6.10 4.58
CA SER A 56 -3.92 -6.54 5.97
C SER A 56 -4.61 -7.91 6.02
N CYS A 57 -5.63 -8.12 5.19
CA CYS A 57 -6.34 -9.39 5.10
C CYS A 57 -5.42 -10.52 4.59
N LEU A 58 -4.63 -10.26 3.54
CA LEU A 58 -3.70 -11.24 2.99
C LEU A 58 -2.57 -11.61 3.96
N LEU A 59 -2.04 -10.64 4.72
CA LEU A 59 -0.98 -10.87 5.70
C LEU A 59 -1.48 -11.65 6.93
N GLN A 60 -2.75 -11.45 7.32
CA GLN A 60 -3.34 -12.14 8.48
C GLN A 60 -3.86 -13.54 8.15
N PHE A 61 -4.48 -13.72 6.98
CA PHE A 61 -5.26 -14.93 6.67
C PHE A 61 -4.90 -15.59 5.32
N GLY A 62 -4.06 -14.95 4.51
CA GLY A 62 -3.72 -15.39 3.17
C GLY A 62 -2.49 -16.30 3.10
N ASN A 63 -2.15 -16.72 1.88
CA ASN A 63 -0.91 -17.44 1.62
C ASN A 63 0.29 -16.48 1.72
N PRO A 64 1.34 -16.80 2.49
CA PRO A 64 2.51 -15.92 2.66
C PRO A 64 3.19 -15.51 1.35
N HIS A 65 3.26 -16.40 0.35
CA HIS A 65 3.86 -16.08 -0.95
C HIS A 65 3.01 -15.05 -1.74
N VAL A 66 1.69 -15.20 -1.69
CA VAL A 66 0.75 -14.25 -2.33
C VAL A 66 0.78 -12.91 -1.63
N ALA A 67 0.81 -12.90 -0.29
CA ALA A 67 0.91 -11.68 0.50
C ALA A 67 2.22 -10.92 0.22
N ALA A 68 3.35 -11.64 0.15
CA ALA A 68 4.65 -11.04 -0.16
C ALA A 68 4.70 -10.45 -1.58
N ALA A 69 4.10 -11.14 -2.56
CA ALA A 69 4.00 -10.66 -3.94
C ALA A 69 3.05 -9.45 -4.08
N PHE A 70 1.92 -9.45 -3.36
CA PHE A 70 1.01 -8.32 -3.30
C PHE A 70 1.72 -7.09 -2.71
N CYS A 71 2.42 -7.26 -1.57
CA CYS A 71 3.19 -6.18 -0.96
C CYS A 71 4.30 -5.68 -1.89
N ALA A 72 4.95 -6.56 -2.65
CA ALA A 72 5.98 -6.18 -3.63
C ALA A 72 5.43 -5.32 -4.78
N SER A 73 4.28 -5.72 -5.34
CA SER A 73 3.70 -5.07 -6.51
C SER A 73 2.96 -3.78 -6.18
N ARG A 74 2.28 -3.72 -5.02
CA ARG A 74 1.37 -2.62 -4.68
C ARG A 74 1.90 -1.65 -3.63
N LEU A 75 2.85 -2.06 -2.78
CA LEU A 75 3.35 -1.23 -1.67
C LEU A 75 4.81 -0.75 -1.88
N CYS A 76 5.54 -1.28 -2.86
CA CYS A 76 6.95 -0.92 -3.09
C CYS A 76 7.13 0.54 -3.57
N SER A 77 6.08 1.20 -4.07
CA SER A 77 6.10 2.63 -4.40
C SER A 77 6.19 3.56 -3.18
N SER A 78 6.07 3.03 -1.96
CA SER A 78 5.93 3.80 -0.70
C SER A 78 7.19 3.76 0.16
N MET A 79 8.36 3.43 -0.42
CA MET A 79 9.62 3.59 0.30
C MET A 79 10.05 5.05 0.23
N PRO A 80 10.35 5.72 1.35
CA PRO A 80 10.76 7.11 1.34
C PRO A 80 12.22 7.21 0.90
N LEU A 81 12.44 7.17 -0.41
CA LEU A 81 13.56 7.88 -1.00
C LEU A 81 13.17 9.34 -1.08
N VAL A 82 14.02 10.15 -0.47
CA VAL A 82 14.04 11.61 -0.51
C VAL A 82 13.38 12.22 -1.76
N ASN A 83 12.56 13.24 -1.51
CA ASN A 83 12.06 14.23 -2.47
C ASN A 83 10.86 13.84 -3.35
N TYR A 84 9.74 14.54 -3.13
CA TYR A 84 8.71 14.75 -4.16
C TYR A 84 9.37 15.46 -5.35
N GLY A 85 9.85 14.69 -6.32
CA GLY A 85 10.38 15.25 -7.55
C GLY A 85 11.45 14.39 -8.20
N ALA A 86 11.07 13.25 -8.78
CA ALA A 86 11.62 12.76 -10.04
C ALA A 86 10.97 11.43 -10.45
N SER A 87 10.42 11.43 -11.66
CA SER A 87 10.38 10.31 -12.61
C SER A 87 9.88 8.94 -12.12
N ILE A 88 8.71 8.55 -12.65
CA ILE A 88 8.12 7.18 -12.66
C ILE A 88 8.96 6.15 -13.46
N ALA A 89 10.27 6.30 -13.55
CA ALA A 89 11.13 5.37 -14.24
C ALA A 89 12.32 5.00 -13.36
N ASP A 90 12.46 3.70 -13.17
CA ASP A 90 13.65 3.02 -12.66
C ASP A 90 13.83 3.02 -11.13
N HIS A 91 12.99 2.27 -10.44
CA HIS A 91 13.34 1.72 -9.13
C HIS A 91 13.35 0.20 -9.26
N GLY A 92 14.54 -0.38 -9.08
CA GLY A 92 14.90 -1.79 -9.27
C GLY A 92 14.14 -2.78 -8.39
N CYS A 93 12.84 -2.89 -8.61
CA CYS A 93 12.11 -4.10 -8.32
C CYS A 93 12.64 -5.17 -9.28
N PRO A 94 13.11 -6.35 -8.83
CA PRO A 94 13.41 -7.43 -9.75
C PRO A 94 12.10 -7.84 -10.44
N ALA A 95 11.86 -7.25 -11.61
CA ALA A 95 10.70 -7.46 -12.46
C ALA A 95 10.70 -8.83 -13.15
N ALA A 96 11.29 -9.86 -12.51
CA ALA A 96 11.57 -11.14 -13.14
C ALA A 96 10.57 -12.26 -12.78
N GLU A 97 9.61 -12.04 -11.87
CA GLU A 97 8.53 -13.01 -11.59
C GLU A 97 7.10 -12.45 -11.77
N LEU A 98 6.98 -11.26 -12.37
CA LEU A 98 5.69 -10.56 -12.48
C LEU A 98 4.73 -11.13 -13.53
N SER A 99 5.17 -11.98 -14.47
CA SER A 99 4.28 -12.44 -15.55
C SER A 99 3.20 -13.44 -15.10
N LEU A 100 3.40 -14.13 -13.96
CA LEU A 100 2.44 -15.12 -13.46
C LEU A 100 1.38 -14.49 -12.55
N ILE A 101 1.70 -13.36 -11.91
CA ILE A 101 0.82 -12.66 -10.97
C ILE A 101 -0.03 -11.58 -11.68
N ASP A 102 0.48 -10.96 -12.75
CA ASP A 102 -0.25 -9.93 -13.51
C ASP A 102 -1.57 -10.44 -14.12
N ARG A 103 -1.66 -11.75 -14.38
CA ARG A 103 -2.88 -12.40 -14.88
C ARG A 103 -3.92 -12.71 -13.80
N LEU A 104 -3.55 -12.74 -12.53
CA LEU A 104 -4.44 -13.16 -11.44
C LEU A 104 -5.10 -12.01 -10.67
N MET A 105 -4.62 -10.77 -10.80
CA MET A 105 -5.14 -9.62 -10.02
C MET A 105 -5.84 -8.52 -10.84
N VAL A 106 -6.02 -8.67 -12.14
CA VAL A 106 -6.73 -7.69 -13.00
C VAL A 106 -8.17 -8.12 -13.36
N PHE A 107 -8.62 -9.32 -12.95
CA PHE A 107 -10.01 -9.77 -13.12
C PHE A 107 -10.69 -10.04 -11.76
N SER A 108 -11.13 -8.98 -11.09
CA SER A 108 -12.31 -8.97 -10.20
C SER A 108 -12.83 -7.55 -10.09
#